data_AF-A0A8T5TGW8-F1
#
_entry.id   AF-A0A8T5TGW8-F1
#
_cell.length_a   1.000
_cell.length_b   1.000
_cell.length_c   1.000
_cell.angle_alpha   90.00
_cell.angle_beta   90.00
_cell.angle_gamma   90.00
#
_symmetry.space_group_name_H-M   'P 1'
#
loop_
_entity.id
_entity.type
_entity.pdbx_description
1 polymer ?
#
loop_
_entity_poly.entity_id
_entity_poly.type
_entity_poly.pdbx_seq_one_letter_code
_entity_poly.pdbx_strand_id
1 'polypeptide(L)'
;MLELYTPAYEEINTKTRITIDLIKDGKEFMETFDINPDLLMDTVNMVYRFLKIQDKIPHNLYKFYIGAYYIISRHPFAFPAHQSKEEFCEQFNMKVSSLEYCIDLLSKSLNYIKILDDMNFPYFIDPKSDLSLKVIKTIIKNKVDNAMMNFLLNNQSINSQILTEELVCDIIFEHKAFPEELLRQLYDIVFEQVENNMQDYTEYAKLQQKYFI
;
A
#
# COMPACT_ATOMS: atom_id res chain seq x y z
N MET A 1 -25.51 -39.02 29.37
CA MET A 1 -24.41 -38.55 28.49
C MET A 1 -24.39 -37.05 28.66
N LEU A 2 -23.44 -36.52 29.45
CA LEU A 2 -23.25 -35.07 29.54
C LEU A 2 -22.44 -34.69 28.30
N GLU A 3 -23.08 -34.05 27.34
CA GLU A 3 -22.38 -33.41 26.24
C GLU A 3 -21.49 -32.31 26.85
N LEU A 4 -20.18 -32.57 26.83
CA LEU A 4 -19.16 -31.60 27.17
C LEU A 4 -19.28 -30.48 26.14
N TYR A 5 -19.93 -29.38 26.52
CA TYR A 5 -19.85 -28.12 25.79
C TYR A 5 -18.37 -27.78 25.58
N THR A 6 -17.90 -27.87 24.34
CA THR A 6 -16.55 -27.44 23.96
C THR A 6 -16.45 -25.92 24.13
N PRO A 7 -15.61 -25.39 25.03
CA PRO A 7 -15.48 -23.95 25.29
C PRO A 7 -14.93 -23.15 24.09
N ALA A 8 -14.42 -23.84 23.06
CA ALA A 8 -13.79 -23.22 21.89
C ALA A 8 -14.74 -22.41 21.00
N TYR A 9 -16.07 -22.56 21.13
CA TYR A 9 -17.04 -21.81 20.31
C TYR A 9 -17.30 -20.38 20.82
N GLU A 10 -17.00 -20.07 22.10
CA GLU A 10 -17.24 -18.75 22.69
C GLU A 10 -16.07 -17.78 22.49
N GLU A 11 -14.81 -18.23 22.51
CA GLU A 11 -13.65 -17.34 22.37
C GLU A 11 -13.52 -16.71 20.97
N ILE A 12 -13.93 -17.41 19.92
CA ILE A 12 -13.91 -16.92 18.52
C ILE A 12 -14.93 -15.77 18.31
N ASN A 13 -15.90 -15.61 19.23
CA ASN A 13 -16.94 -14.60 19.15
C ASN A 13 -16.55 -13.28 19.84
N THR A 14 -15.79 -13.33 20.93
CA THR A 14 -15.53 -12.15 21.76
C THR A 14 -14.60 -11.13 21.09
N LYS A 15 -13.45 -11.55 20.53
CA LYS A 15 -12.53 -10.63 19.83
C LYS A 15 -13.18 -10.00 18.60
N THR A 16 -13.99 -10.77 17.87
CA THR A 16 -14.72 -10.30 16.69
C THR A 16 -15.78 -9.27 17.07
N ARG A 17 -16.58 -9.54 18.10
CA ARG A 17 -17.58 -8.57 18.63
C ARG A 17 -16.92 -7.28 19.11
N ILE A 18 -15.87 -7.39 19.92
CA ILE A 18 -15.11 -6.23 20.40
C ILE A 18 -14.57 -5.42 19.21
N THR A 19 -14.00 -6.08 18.19
CA THR A 19 -13.54 -5.38 16.99
C THR A 19 -14.69 -4.65 16.29
N ILE A 20 -15.88 -5.24 16.18
CA ILE A 20 -17.05 -4.62 15.56
C ILE A 20 -17.49 -3.37 16.34
N ASP A 21 -17.47 -3.43 17.67
CA ASP A 21 -17.85 -2.28 18.49
C ASP A 21 -16.78 -1.18 18.37
N LEU A 22 -15.50 -1.53 18.44
CA LEU A 22 -14.39 -0.59 18.26
C LEU A 22 -14.39 0.13 16.91
N ILE A 23 -14.77 -0.55 15.81
CA ILE A 23 -14.87 0.11 14.49
C ILE A 23 -16.05 1.06 14.40
N LYS A 24 -17.15 0.80 15.11
CA LYS A 24 -18.29 1.73 15.19
C LYS A 24 -17.91 2.95 16.01
N ASP A 25 -17.36 2.73 17.21
CA ASP A 25 -16.89 3.81 18.08
C ASP A 25 -15.84 4.68 17.39
N GLY A 26 -14.91 4.04 16.65
CA GLY A 26 -13.89 4.75 15.87
C GLY A 26 -14.47 5.56 14.71
N LYS A 27 -15.50 5.05 14.02
CA LYS A 27 -16.22 5.80 12.99
C LYS A 27 -16.90 7.03 13.58
N GLU A 28 -17.67 6.84 14.65
CA GLU A 28 -18.38 7.93 15.35
C GLU A 28 -17.39 8.98 15.88
N PHE A 29 -16.25 8.54 16.43
CA PHE A 29 -15.17 9.43 16.85
C PHE A 29 -14.63 10.28 15.70
N MET A 30 -14.35 9.69 14.53
CA MET A 30 -13.85 10.43 13.38
C MET A 30 -14.87 11.41 12.80
N GLU A 31 -16.17 11.10 12.89
CA GLU A 31 -17.27 11.99 12.47
C GLU A 31 -17.40 13.25 13.35
N THR A 32 -16.72 13.31 14.51
CA THR A 32 -16.67 14.54 15.33
C THR A 32 -15.71 15.60 14.79
N PHE A 33 -14.86 15.26 13.83
CA PHE A 33 -13.89 16.16 13.21
C PHE A 33 -14.33 16.59 11.79
N ASP A 34 -13.83 17.72 11.33
CA ASP A 34 -14.02 18.20 9.96
C ASP A 34 -13.06 17.47 9.00
N ILE A 35 -13.39 16.22 8.68
CA ILE A 35 -12.62 15.35 7.78
C ILE A 35 -13.34 15.16 6.44
N ASN A 36 -12.60 14.74 5.42
CA ASN A 36 -13.19 14.34 4.16
C ASN A 36 -14.03 13.04 4.34
N PRO A 37 -15.36 13.07 4.16
CA PRO A 37 -16.22 11.91 4.35
C PRO A 37 -15.90 10.74 3.41
N ASP A 38 -15.36 11.03 2.21
CA ASP A 38 -15.01 10.00 1.22
C ASP A 38 -13.88 9.09 1.73
N LEU A 39 -13.05 9.59 2.65
CA LEU A 39 -11.91 8.85 3.22
C LEU A 39 -12.26 8.11 4.52
N LEU A 40 -13.44 8.35 5.09
CA LEU A 40 -13.82 7.79 6.40
C LEU A 40 -13.86 6.26 6.37
N MET A 41 -14.48 5.68 5.34
CA MET A 41 -14.60 4.23 5.23
C MET A 41 -13.23 3.56 5.05
N ASP A 42 -12.33 4.15 4.26
CA ASP A 42 -10.98 3.64 4.08
C ASP A 42 -10.14 3.76 5.36
N THR A 43 -10.32 4.86 6.10
CA THR A 43 -9.70 5.06 7.42
C THR A 43 -10.13 3.96 8.40
N VAL A 44 -11.44 3.71 8.52
CA VAL A 44 -11.97 2.66 9.40
C VAL A 44 -11.52 1.27 8.94
N ASN A 45 -11.53 1.01 7.63
CA ASN A 45 -11.08 -0.26 7.06
C ASN A 45 -9.59 -0.53 7.35
N MET A 46 -8.74 0.50 7.30
CA MET A 46 -7.32 0.37 7.64
C MET A 46 -7.14 -0.05 9.10
N VAL A 47 -7.83 0.60 10.04
CA VAL A 47 -7.77 0.25 11.47
C VAL A 47 -8.36 -1.14 11.71
N TYR A 48 -9.45 -1.51 11.03
CA TYR A 48 -10.01 -2.85 11.09
C TYR A 48 -8.98 -3.92 10.67
N ARG A 49 -8.31 -3.73 9.52
CA ARG A 49 -7.26 -4.64 9.06
C ARG A 49 -6.10 -4.73 10.04
N PHE A 50 -5.71 -3.60 10.62
CA PHE A 50 -4.68 -3.54 11.65
C PHE A 50 -5.07 -4.36 12.89
N LEU A 51 -6.28 -4.17 13.44
CA LEU A 51 -6.79 -4.92 14.60
C LEU A 51 -6.87 -6.43 14.36
N LYS A 52 -7.11 -6.87 13.12
CA LYS A 52 -7.12 -8.31 12.78
C LYS A 52 -5.74 -8.96 12.89
N ILE A 53 -4.68 -8.20 12.61
CA ILE A 53 -3.30 -8.70 12.60
C ILE A 53 -2.67 -8.56 13.99
N GLN A 54 -3.09 -7.56 14.77
CA GLN A 54 -2.58 -7.35 16.11
C GLN A 54 -3.16 -8.36 17.12
N ASP A 55 -2.28 -8.86 17.99
CA ASP A 55 -2.68 -9.75 19.08
C ASP A 55 -3.45 -9.01 20.17
N LYS A 56 -3.03 -7.77 20.47
CA LYS A 56 -3.59 -6.92 21.53
C LYS A 56 -4.14 -5.62 20.95
N ILE A 57 -5.27 -5.18 21.48
CA ILE A 57 -5.85 -3.87 21.15
C ILE A 57 -4.94 -2.78 21.77
N PRO A 58 -4.48 -1.79 20.98
CA PRO A 58 -3.70 -0.69 21.50
C PRO A 58 -4.45 0.09 22.58
N HIS A 59 -3.72 0.56 23.60
CA HIS A 59 -4.32 1.28 24.72
C HIS A 59 -5.05 2.57 24.34
N ASN A 60 -4.64 3.23 23.25
CA ASN A 60 -5.33 4.41 22.71
C ASN A 60 -5.60 4.21 21.22
N LEU A 61 -6.65 3.45 20.92
CA LEU A 61 -7.05 3.12 19.55
C LEU A 61 -7.49 4.36 18.74
N TYR A 62 -8.10 5.37 19.38
CA TYR A 62 -8.54 6.59 18.70
C TYR A 62 -7.40 7.32 17.97
N LYS A 63 -6.19 7.30 18.54
CA LYS A 63 -4.98 7.81 17.86
C LYS A 63 -4.63 7.07 16.58
N PHE A 64 -4.95 5.78 16.49
CA PHE A 64 -4.75 4.99 15.27
C PHE A 64 -5.75 5.35 14.18
N TYR A 65 -6.97 5.79 14.52
CA TYR A 65 -7.89 6.32 13.52
C TYR A 65 -7.37 7.63 12.92
N ILE A 66 -6.82 8.54 13.74
CA ILE A 66 -6.18 9.76 13.25
C ILE A 66 -4.95 9.44 12.38
N GLY A 67 -4.11 8.50 12.83
CA GLY A 67 -2.94 8.05 12.05
C GLY A 67 -3.32 7.36 10.74
N ALA A 68 -4.40 6.57 10.73
CA ALA A 68 -4.94 5.96 9.53
C ALA A 68 -5.47 7.03 8.57
N TYR A 69 -6.21 8.03 9.07
CA TYR A 69 -6.69 9.14 8.26
C TYR A 69 -5.55 9.93 7.62
N TYR A 70 -4.46 10.17 8.36
CA TYR A 70 -3.24 10.76 7.79
C TYR A 70 -2.68 9.93 6.63
N ILE A 71 -2.59 8.62 6.77
CA ILE A 71 -2.05 7.73 5.73
C ILE A 71 -2.97 7.73 4.49
N ILE A 72 -4.29 7.61 4.69
CA ILE A 72 -5.28 7.55 3.62
C ILE A 72 -5.38 8.89 2.87
N SER A 73 -5.34 10.02 3.57
CA SER A 73 -5.34 11.35 2.96
C SER A 73 -4.04 11.68 2.19
N ARG A 74 -3.03 10.81 2.29
CA ARG A 74 -1.72 10.93 1.62
C ARG A 74 -1.53 9.90 0.52
N HIS A 75 -2.61 9.53 -0.16
CA HIS A 75 -2.52 8.75 -1.40
C HIS A 75 -1.77 9.55 -2.49
N PRO A 76 -0.98 8.94 -3.40
CA PRO A 76 -0.29 9.65 -4.48
C PRO A 76 -1.18 10.62 -5.28
N PHE A 77 -2.42 10.22 -5.61
CA PHE A 77 -3.39 11.11 -6.30
C PHE A 77 -3.85 12.34 -5.50
N ALA A 78 -3.49 12.44 -4.22
CA ALA A 78 -3.72 13.65 -3.43
C ALA A 78 -2.60 14.70 -3.61
N PHE A 79 -1.60 14.43 -4.46
CA PHE A 79 -0.55 15.40 -4.78
C PHE A 79 -1.14 16.71 -5.34
N PRO A 80 -0.68 17.89 -4.90
CA PRO A 80 0.28 18.12 -3.80
C PRO A 80 -0.42 18.15 -2.43
N ALA A 81 -0.02 17.26 -1.52
CA ALA A 81 -0.53 17.24 -0.15
C ALA A 81 0.54 17.78 0.82
N HIS A 82 0.87 19.07 0.75
CA HIS A 82 2.00 19.64 1.51
C HIS A 82 1.68 20.15 2.92
N GLN A 83 0.59 19.67 3.54
CA GLN A 83 0.31 20.01 4.94
C GLN A 83 1.43 19.47 5.86
N SER A 84 1.89 20.25 6.82
CA SER A 84 2.87 19.76 7.80
C SER A 84 2.22 18.78 8.78
N LYS A 85 3.03 17.97 9.48
CA LYS A 85 2.50 17.07 10.52
C LYS A 85 1.99 17.86 11.71
N GLU A 86 2.61 19.01 11.98
CA GLU A 86 2.24 19.96 13.01
C GLU A 86 0.83 20.50 12.77
N GLU A 87 0.58 21.08 11.58
CA GLU A 87 -0.74 21.58 11.18
C GLU A 87 -1.80 20.48 11.19
N PHE A 88 -1.46 19.27 10.72
CA PHE A 88 -2.39 18.14 10.78
C PHE A 88 -2.70 17.76 12.24
N CYS A 89 -1.69 17.68 13.11
CA CYS A 89 -1.86 17.30 14.50
C CYS A 89 -2.69 18.30 15.31
N GLU A 90 -2.60 19.59 14.99
CA GLU A 90 -3.40 20.65 15.63
C GLU A 90 -4.90 20.41 15.46
N GLN A 91 -5.34 19.93 14.28
CA GLN A 91 -6.75 19.63 13.99
C GLN A 91 -7.34 18.56 14.92
N PHE A 92 -6.51 17.64 15.39
CA PHE A 92 -6.92 16.50 16.22
C PHE A 92 -6.46 16.63 17.68
N ASN A 93 -5.86 17.76 18.07
CA ASN A 93 -5.23 17.97 19.38
C ASN A 93 -4.28 16.80 19.76
N MET A 94 -3.46 16.38 18.79
CA MET A 94 -2.56 15.24 18.90
C MET A 94 -1.11 15.70 18.96
N LYS A 95 -0.24 14.96 19.66
CA LYS A 95 1.21 15.21 19.58
C LYS A 95 1.78 14.59 18.31
N VAL A 96 2.66 15.30 17.62
CA VAL A 96 3.38 14.80 16.43
C VAL A 96 4.05 13.45 16.69
N SER A 97 4.71 13.28 17.83
CA SER A 97 5.35 11.99 18.19
C SER A 97 4.36 10.83 18.32
N SER A 98 3.12 11.10 18.75
CA SER A 98 2.06 10.07 18.74
C SER A 98 1.62 9.74 17.32
N LEU A 99 1.55 10.75 16.43
CA LEU A 99 1.14 10.55 15.04
C LEU A 99 2.17 9.69 14.33
N GLU A 100 3.45 10.03 14.47
CA GLU A 100 4.56 9.28 13.88
C GLU A 100 4.58 7.83 14.35
N TYR A 101 4.37 7.59 15.64
CA TYR A 101 4.25 6.23 16.18
C TYR A 101 3.10 5.46 15.53
N CYS A 102 1.92 6.08 15.40
CA CYS A 102 0.76 5.43 14.78
C CYS A 102 1.02 5.14 13.30
N ILE A 103 1.56 6.10 12.56
CA ILE A 103 1.89 5.96 11.14
C ILE A 103 2.88 4.80 10.94
N ASP A 104 3.97 4.77 11.71
CA ASP A 104 5.00 3.75 11.60
C ASP A 104 4.44 2.36 11.87
N LEU A 105 3.67 2.21 12.95
CA LEU A 105 3.11 0.91 13.32
C LEU A 105 2.05 0.43 12.33
N LEU A 106 1.16 1.32 11.87
CA LEU A 106 0.15 1.01 10.85
C LEU A 106 0.79 0.63 9.53
N SER A 107 1.71 1.45 9.02
CA SER A 107 2.37 1.26 7.73
C SER A 107 3.16 -0.05 7.70
N LYS A 108 3.95 -0.32 8.75
CA LYS A 108 4.73 -1.56 8.87
C LYS A 108 3.84 -2.79 9.02
N SER A 109 2.80 -2.73 9.85
CA SER A 109 1.94 -3.90 10.09
C SER A 109 1.13 -4.29 8.85
N LEU A 110 0.79 -3.31 8.00
CA LEU A 110 -0.01 -3.53 6.80
C LEU A 110 0.82 -3.52 5.50
N ASN A 111 2.15 -3.39 5.62
CA ASN A 111 3.11 -3.31 4.52
C ASN A 111 2.81 -2.19 3.50
N TYR A 112 2.33 -1.03 3.96
CA TYR A 112 2.13 0.11 3.07
C TYR A 112 3.46 0.54 2.46
N ILE A 113 3.43 0.83 1.15
CA ILE A 113 4.57 1.39 0.44
C ILE A 113 4.57 2.89 0.72
N LYS A 114 5.65 3.39 1.30
CA LYS A 114 5.85 4.81 1.57
C LYS A 114 6.79 5.39 0.51
N ILE A 115 6.33 6.42 -0.18
CA ILE A 115 7.16 7.23 -1.08
C ILE A 115 7.27 8.66 -0.55
N LEU A 116 8.30 9.38 -0.96
CA LEU A 116 8.55 10.77 -0.58
C LEU A 116 8.62 11.60 -1.85
N ASP A 117 7.94 12.74 -1.89
CA ASP A 117 8.17 13.72 -2.95
C ASP A 117 9.51 14.45 -2.78
N ASP A 118 9.81 15.36 -3.69
CA ASP A 118 11.04 16.16 -3.67
C ASP A 118 11.16 17.08 -2.44
N MET A 119 10.04 17.39 -1.78
CA MET A 119 9.98 18.16 -0.53
C MET A 119 10.01 17.27 0.73
N ASN A 120 10.16 15.96 0.57
CA ASN A 120 10.10 14.94 1.61
C ASN A 120 8.74 14.78 2.30
N PHE A 121 7.64 15.20 1.67
CA PHE A 121 6.31 14.84 2.16
C PHE A 121 5.99 13.38 1.83
N PRO A 122 5.45 12.62 2.79
CA PRO A 122 5.17 11.21 2.57
C PRO A 122 3.84 10.98 1.86
N TYR A 123 3.85 10.04 0.93
CA TYR A 123 2.66 9.44 0.33
C TYR A 123 2.67 7.93 0.56
N PHE A 124 1.48 7.34 0.64
CA PHE A 124 1.30 5.95 1.03
C PHE A 124 0.42 5.21 0.01
N ILE A 125 0.87 4.02 -0.37
CA ILE A 125 0.18 3.14 -1.32
C ILE A 125 -0.14 1.84 -0.60
N ASP A 126 -1.39 1.41 -0.66
CA ASP A 126 -1.82 0.15 -0.05
C ASP A 126 -1.51 -1.02 -0.98
N PRO A 127 -0.56 -1.93 -0.66
CA PRO A 127 -0.21 -3.02 -1.56
C PRO A 127 -1.37 -3.98 -1.89
N LYS A 128 -2.43 -4.00 -1.07
CA LYS A 128 -3.53 -4.96 -1.14
C LYS A 128 -4.79 -4.38 -1.78
N SER A 129 -5.20 -3.17 -1.40
CA SER A 129 -6.46 -2.58 -1.89
C SER A 129 -6.29 -1.60 -3.04
N ASP A 130 -5.12 -0.99 -3.19
CA ASP A 130 -4.88 0.09 -4.16
C ASP A 130 -5.15 -0.35 -5.60
N LEU A 131 -6.07 0.36 -6.27
CA LEU A 131 -6.48 0.05 -7.63
C LEU A 131 -5.39 0.42 -8.64
N SER A 132 -4.77 1.60 -8.49
CA SER A 132 -3.66 2.06 -9.33
C SER A 132 -2.53 1.05 -9.33
N LEU A 133 -2.10 0.57 -8.16
CA LEU A 133 -1.03 -0.41 -8.05
C LEU A 133 -1.38 -1.75 -8.70
N LYS A 134 -2.63 -2.21 -8.60
CA LYS A 134 -3.09 -3.44 -9.29
C LYS A 134 -3.03 -3.29 -10.82
N VAL A 135 -3.45 -2.14 -11.33
CA VAL A 135 -3.37 -1.81 -12.76
C VAL A 135 -1.92 -1.77 -13.20
N ILE A 136 -1.06 -1.05 -12.47
CA ILE A 136 0.39 -0.98 -12.71
C ILE A 136 1.01 -2.39 -12.77
N LYS A 137 0.77 -3.23 -11.77
CA LYS A 137 1.29 -4.62 -11.76
C LYS A 137 0.85 -5.44 -12.96
N THR A 138 -0.39 -5.24 -13.42
CA THR A 138 -0.93 -5.94 -14.59
C THR A 138 -0.25 -5.47 -15.89
N ILE A 139 -0.06 -4.16 -16.05
CA ILE A 139 0.65 -3.58 -17.20
C ILE A 139 2.09 -4.10 -17.25
N ILE A 140 2.81 -4.02 -16.12
CA ILE A 140 4.18 -4.51 -15.99
C ILE A 140 4.26 -5.98 -16.40
N LYS A 141 3.42 -6.83 -15.81
CA LYS A 141 3.42 -8.26 -16.11
C LYS A 141 3.24 -8.53 -17.61
N ASN A 142 2.23 -7.92 -18.23
CA ASN A 142 1.96 -8.13 -19.65
C ASN A 142 3.13 -7.68 -20.54
N LYS A 143 3.79 -6.55 -20.21
CA LYS A 143 4.92 -6.04 -20.99
C LYS A 143 6.15 -6.92 -20.82
N VAL A 144 6.45 -7.37 -19.59
CA VAL A 144 7.56 -8.30 -19.29
C VAL A 144 7.33 -9.65 -19.98
N ASP A 145 6.12 -10.20 -19.91
CA ASP A 145 5.78 -11.47 -20.57
C ASP A 145 5.97 -11.37 -22.10
N ASN A 146 5.55 -10.25 -22.71
CA ASN A 146 5.77 -10.00 -24.14
C ASN A 146 7.26 -9.87 -24.48
N ALA A 147 8.03 -9.15 -23.67
CA ALA A 147 9.48 -9.01 -23.85
C ALA A 147 10.18 -10.37 -23.71
N MET A 148 9.77 -11.20 -22.75
CA MET A 148 10.25 -12.57 -22.57
C MET A 148 10.00 -13.42 -23.81
N MET A 149 8.78 -13.39 -24.35
CA MET A 149 8.45 -14.16 -25.55
C MET A 149 9.26 -13.71 -26.75
N ASN A 150 9.47 -12.40 -26.92
CA ASN A 150 10.34 -11.87 -27.97
C ASN A 150 11.79 -12.30 -27.81
N PHE A 151 12.29 -12.37 -26.57
CA PHE A 151 13.60 -12.95 -26.29
C PHE A 151 13.67 -14.43 -26.68
N LEU A 152 12.70 -15.25 -26.26
CA LEU A 152 12.71 -16.69 -26.53
C LEU A 152 12.58 -17.03 -28.02
N LEU A 153 11.80 -16.25 -28.77
CA LEU A 153 11.55 -16.50 -30.20
C LEU A 153 12.59 -15.86 -31.11
N ASN A 154 13.07 -14.66 -30.77
CA ASN A 154 13.87 -13.82 -31.66
C ASN A 154 15.28 -13.51 -31.11
N ASN A 155 15.66 -14.05 -29.94
CA ASN A 155 16.92 -13.77 -29.23
C ASN A 155 17.18 -12.27 -28.99
N GLN A 156 16.11 -11.48 -28.84
CA GLN A 156 16.23 -10.06 -28.51
C GLN A 156 16.52 -9.88 -27.02
N SER A 157 17.69 -9.33 -26.68
CA SER A 157 18.06 -9.06 -25.28
C SER A 157 17.10 -8.06 -24.63
N ILE A 158 16.73 -8.31 -23.38
CA ILE A 158 15.87 -7.41 -22.62
C ILE A 158 16.75 -6.53 -21.73
N ASN A 159 16.59 -5.22 -21.85
CA ASN A 159 17.20 -4.25 -20.96
C ASN A 159 16.14 -3.74 -19.97
N SER A 160 16.32 -4.01 -18.68
CA SER A 160 15.31 -3.70 -17.66
C SER A 160 15.14 -2.20 -17.43
N GLN A 161 16.20 -1.40 -17.59
CA GLN A 161 16.12 0.05 -17.46
C GLN A 161 15.25 0.66 -18.57
N ILE A 162 15.50 0.28 -19.84
CA ILE A 162 14.71 0.76 -20.99
C ILE A 162 13.26 0.31 -20.85
N LEU A 163 13.03 -0.95 -20.49
CA LEU A 163 11.68 -1.48 -20.28
C LEU A 163 10.94 -0.73 -19.17
N THR A 164 11.64 -0.34 -18.11
CA THR A 164 11.09 0.46 -17.01
C THR A 164 10.71 1.86 -17.49
N GLU A 165 11.56 2.54 -18.24
CA GLU A 165 11.27 3.89 -18.78
C GLU A 165 10.02 3.88 -19.66
N GLU A 166 9.90 2.90 -20.57
CA GLU A 166 8.71 2.70 -21.38
C GLU A 166 7.47 2.45 -20.53
N LEU A 167 7.56 1.56 -19.54
CA LEU A 167 6.45 1.24 -18.64
C LEU A 167 5.98 2.44 -17.82
N VAL A 168 6.91 3.24 -17.30
CA VAL A 168 6.58 4.45 -16.54
C VAL A 168 5.81 5.44 -17.42
N CYS A 169 6.23 5.62 -18.67
CA CYS A 169 5.53 6.48 -19.62
C CYS A 169 4.13 5.94 -19.93
N ASP A 170 4.01 4.64 -20.23
CA ASP A 170 2.73 3.98 -20.50
C ASP A 170 1.77 4.13 -19.29
N ILE A 171 2.27 3.93 -18.06
CA ILE A 171 1.49 4.01 -16.82
C ILE A 171 0.93 5.43 -16.58
N ILE A 172 1.76 6.46 -16.77
CA ILE A 172 1.38 7.86 -16.50
C ILE A 172 0.49 8.40 -17.62
N PHE A 173 0.94 8.31 -18.88
CA PHE A 173 0.33 9.04 -19.98
C PHE A 173 -0.82 8.28 -20.63
N GLU A 174 -0.69 6.97 -20.84
CA GLU A 174 -1.72 6.16 -21.48
C GLU A 174 -2.78 5.71 -20.47
N HIS A 175 -2.34 5.19 -19.33
CA HIS A 175 -3.23 4.59 -18.34
C HIS A 175 -3.68 5.53 -17.22
N LYS A 176 -3.01 6.68 -17.04
CA LYS A 176 -3.28 7.65 -15.96
C LYS A 176 -3.40 6.99 -14.58
N ALA A 177 -2.60 5.95 -14.36
CA ALA A 177 -2.66 5.11 -13.17
C ALA A 177 -1.74 5.62 -12.04
N PHE A 178 -1.05 6.74 -12.24
CA PHE A 178 -0.21 7.39 -11.24
C PHE A 178 -0.03 8.88 -11.61
N PRO A 179 0.14 9.80 -10.63
CA PRO A 179 0.47 11.20 -10.91
C PRO A 179 1.84 11.36 -11.58
N GLU A 180 1.92 12.28 -12.54
CA GLU A 180 3.16 12.57 -13.30
C GLU A 180 4.23 13.19 -12.41
N GLU A 181 3.82 13.98 -11.43
CA GLU A 181 4.72 14.72 -10.52
C GLU A 181 5.55 13.79 -9.63
N LEU A 182 5.12 12.54 -9.46
CA LEU A 182 5.82 11.51 -8.68
C LEU A 182 6.52 10.48 -9.59
N LEU A 183 6.88 10.86 -10.82
CA LEU A 183 7.51 9.99 -11.81
C LEU A 183 8.75 9.28 -11.28
N ARG A 184 9.61 9.98 -10.53
CA ARG A 184 10.84 9.39 -9.99
C ARG A 184 10.52 8.25 -9.01
N GLN A 185 9.56 8.49 -8.12
CA GLN A 185 9.12 7.51 -7.13
C GLN A 185 8.41 6.32 -7.81
N LEU A 186 7.66 6.59 -8.88
CA LEU A 186 7.07 5.54 -9.70
C LEU A 186 8.13 4.69 -10.39
N TYR A 187 9.19 5.31 -10.94
CA TYR A 187 10.29 4.59 -11.58
C TYR A 187 10.89 3.54 -10.65
N ASP A 188 11.19 3.90 -9.40
CA ASP A 188 11.76 2.97 -8.42
C ASP A 188 10.82 1.79 -8.14
N ILE A 189 9.51 2.05 -7.99
CA ILE A 189 8.49 1.00 -7.81
C ILE A 189 8.42 0.08 -9.02
N VAL A 190 8.35 0.64 -10.24
CA VAL A 190 8.24 -0.12 -11.48
C VAL A 190 9.50 -0.94 -11.72
N PHE A 191 10.68 -0.35 -11.52
CA PHE A 191 11.97 -1.02 -11.69
C PHE A 191 12.07 -2.26 -10.80
N GLU A 192 11.75 -2.12 -9.50
CA GLU A 192 11.76 -3.25 -8.57
C GLU A 192 10.79 -4.36 -9.01
N GLN A 193 9.60 -4.00 -9.51
CA GLN A 193 8.64 -4.99 -10.01
C GLN A 193 9.11 -5.65 -11.31
N VAL A 194 9.76 -4.91 -12.21
CA VAL A 194 10.33 -5.44 -13.47
C VAL A 194 11.42 -6.46 -13.14
N GLU A 195 12.40 -6.10 -12.31
CA GLU A 195 13.48 -6.99 -11.89
C GLU A 195 12.95 -8.29 -11.24
N ASN A 196 11.91 -8.18 -10.42
CA ASN A 196 11.26 -9.34 -9.81
C ASN A 196 10.58 -10.26 -10.84
N ASN A 197 9.93 -9.70 -11.88
CA ASN A 197 9.31 -10.50 -12.94
C ASN A 197 10.33 -11.03 -13.98
N MET A 198 11.56 -10.49 -14.01
CA MET A 198 12.62 -10.89 -14.93
C MET A 198 13.58 -11.95 -14.35
N GLN A 199 13.27 -12.56 -13.20
CA GLN A 199 14.10 -13.62 -12.63
C GLN A 199 14.25 -14.81 -13.59
N ASP A 200 13.14 -15.26 -14.19
CA ASP A 200 13.12 -16.34 -15.18
C ASP A 200 13.97 -15.99 -16.42
N TYR A 201 13.93 -14.73 -16.86
CA TYR A 201 14.71 -14.25 -18.01
C TYR A 201 16.20 -14.43 -17.74
N THR A 202 16.63 -14.06 -16.53
CA THR A 202 18.03 -14.15 -16.13
C THR A 202 18.52 -15.60 -16.15
N GLU A 203 17.66 -16.56 -15.79
CA GLU A 203 17.98 -17.97 -15.88
C GLU A 203 18.04 -18.46 -17.33
N TYR A 204 17.04 -18.13 -18.15
CA TYR A 204 17.02 -18.51 -19.57
C TYR A 204 18.20 -17.91 -20.36
N ALA A 205 18.56 -16.66 -20.10
CA ALA A 205 19.72 -16.00 -20.72
C ALA A 205 21.04 -16.73 -20.38
N LYS A 206 21.22 -17.16 -19.13
CA LYS A 206 22.38 -17.97 -18.73
C LYS A 206 22.41 -19.32 -19.43
N LEU A 207 21.26 -19.98 -19.58
CA LEU A 207 21.16 -21.26 -20.29
C LEU A 207 21.45 -21.10 -21.78
N GLN A 208 20.92 -20.05 -22.44
CA GLN A 208 21.23 -19.77 -23.84
C GLN A 208 22.72 -19.53 -24.06
N GLN A 209 23.37 -18.70 -23.22
CA GLN A 209 24.82 -18.48 -23.29
C GLN A 209 25.64 -19.74 -23.06
N LYS A 210 25.17 -20.68 -22.23
CA LYS A 210 25.91 -21.90 -21.89
C LYS A 210 25.79 -23.00 -22.95
N TYR A 211 24.64 -23.10 -23.63
CA TYR A 211 24.32 -24.25 -24.48
C TYR A 211 24.17 -23.91 -25.97
N PHE A 212 23.97 -22.64 -26.33
CA PHE A 212 23.62 -22.24 -27.70
C PHE A 212 24.55 -21.17 -28.29
N ILE A 213 25.52 -20.65 -27.52
CA ILE A 213 26.57 -19.73 -27.96
C ILE A 213 27.93 -20.38 -27.73
#